data_AF-A0ABD5R765-F1
#
_entry.id   AF-A0ABD5R765-F1
#
_cell.length_a   1.000
_cell.length_b   1.000
_cell.length_c   1.000
_cell.angle_alpha   90.00
_cell.angle_beta   90.00
_cell.angle_gamma   90.00
#
_symmetry.space_group_name_H-M   'P 1'
#
loop_
_entity.id
_entity.type
_entity.pdbx_description
1 polymer ?
#
loop_
_entity_poly.entity_id
_entity_poly.type
_entity_poly.pdbx_seq_one_letter_code
_entity_poly.pdbx_strand_id
1 'polypeptide(L)'
;MLDDTTPDRGSRPTAADDQTAVPPDETPETCDYCGRPFSDAESLTLHRGLAHYESLTEADQEAFVEAYRAEEPDLRRFRIVALGLLVLIYFGFLLLYAGVT
;
A
#
# COMPACT_ATOMS: atom_id res chain seq x y z
N MET A 1 40.54 -10.38 36.72
CA MET A 1 39.75 -9.20 36.29
C MET A 1 39.78 -9.19 34.77
N LEU A 2 38.76 -9.75 34.13
CA LEU A 2 38.48 -9.56 32.71
C LEU A 2 37.22 -8.69 32.68
N ASP A 3 37.34 -7.47 32.16
CA ASP A 3 36.21 -6.58 31.93
C ASP A 3 35.46 -7.06 30.67
N ASP A 4 34.25 -7.56 30.89
CA ASP A 4 33.28 -7.97 29.87
C ASP A 4 32.68 -6.71 29.23
N THR A 5 33.37 -6.15 28.24
CA THR A 5 32.81 -5.06 27.42
C THR A 5 32.05 -5.65 26.24
N THR A 6 30.83 -6.12 26.50
CA THR A 6 29.83 -6.30 25.45
C THR A 6 29.35 -4.91 25.02
N PRO A 7 29.48 -4.51 23.74
CA PRO A 7 28.90 -3.25 23.29
C PRO A 7 27.37 -3.39 23.34
N ASP A 8 26.76 -2.58 24.20
CA ASP A 8 25.32 -2.32 24.23
C ASP A 8 24.89 -1.86 22.84
N ARG A 9 24.35 -2.80 22.07
CA ARG A 9 23.80 -2.57 20.74
C ARG A 9 22.43 -1.93 20.97
N GLY A 10 22.49 -0.63 21.26
CA GLY A 10 21.36 0.21 21.59
C GLY A 10 20.13 -0.16 20.77
N SER A 11 19.03 -0.34 21.49
CA SER A 11 17.67 -0.54 21.00
C SER A 11 17.43 0.32 19.77
N ARG A 12 17.55 -0.29 18.59
CA ARG A 12 17.15 0.34 17.33
C ARG A 12 15.66 0.61 17.46
N PRO A 13 15.18 1.86 17.41
CA PRO A 13 13.76 2.11 17.25
C PRO A 13 13.33 1.33 16.01
N THR A 14 12.47 0.34 16.20
CA THR A 14 11.89 -0.40 15.09
C THR A 14 11.11 0.62 14.28
N ALA A 15 11.62 0.95 13.09
CA ALA A 15 10.96 1.81 12.10
C ALA A 15 9.70 1.14 11.50
N ALA A 16 8.94 0.45 12.35
CA ALA A 16 7.72 -0.27 12.08
C ALA A 16 6.51 0.35 12.81
N ASP A 17 6.70 1.44 13.57
CA ASP A 17 5.69 1.95 14.52
C ASP A 17 5.22 3.39 14.23
N ASP A 18 5.71 4.04 13.17
CA ASP A 18 5.49 5.49 12.97
C ASP A 18 5.00 5.88 11.56
N GLN A 19 4.35 4.95 10.86
CA GLN A 19 3.69 5.25 9.56
C GLN A 19 2.15 5.24 9.66
N THR A 20 1.62 4.97 10.85
CA THR A 20 0.18 4.92 11.17
C THR A 20 -0.10 5.62 12.50
N ALA A 21 0.64 6.69 12.80
CA ALA A 21 0.40 7.47 14.00
C ALA A 21 -0.93 8.25 13.83
N VAL A 22 -1.94 7.82 14.57
CA VAL A 22 -3.27 8.45 14.61
C VAL A 22 -3.15 9.84 15.23
N PRO A 23 -3.61 10.91 14.57
CA PRO A 23 -3.69 12.23 15.19
C PRO A 23 -4.50 12.17 16.50
N PRO A 24 -4.12 12.93 17.55
CA PRO A 24 -4.74 12.82 18.86
C PRO A 24 -6.22 13.24 18.91
N ASP A 25 -6.76 13.80 17.82
CA ASP A 25 -8.15 14.27 17.69
C ASP A 25 -9.10 13.24 17.06
N GLU A 26 -8.61 12.04 16.69
CA GLU A 26 -9.40 11.00 16.02
C GLU A 26 -9.53 9.76 16.91
N THR A 27 -10.73 9.16 16.99
CA THR A 27 -10.95 7.93 17.75
C THR A 27 -10.31 6.75 17.01
N PRO A 28 -9.24 6.13 17.54
CA PRO A 28 -8.52 5.08 16.84
C PRO A 28 -9.35 3.80 16.76
N GLU A 29 -9.49 3.26 15.56
CA GLU A 29 -10.11 1.96 15.33
C GLU A 29 -9.04 0.86 15.52
N THR A 30 -9.31 -0.14 16.35
CA THR A 30 -8.33 -1.19 16.67
C THR A 30 -8.67 -2.50 15.97
N CYS A 31 -7.69 -3.13 15.33
CA CYS A 31 -7.91 -4.44 14.72
C CYS A 31 -8.00 -5.54 15.80
N ASP A 32 -9.11 -6.29 15.84
CA ASP A 32 -9.32 -7.36 16.82
C ASP A 32 -8.36 -8.55 16.69
N TYR A 33 -7.75 -8.73 15.51
CA TYR A 33 -6.86 -9.87 15.25
C TYR A 33 -5.40 -9.61 15.68
N CYS A 34 -4.90 -8.38 15.48
CA CYS A 34 -3.50 -8.03 15.74
C CYS A 34 -3.31 -6.93 16.79
N GLY A 35 -4.39 -6.28 17.23
CA GLY A 35 -4.38 -5.23 18.25
C GLY A 35 -3.78 -3.91 17.81
N ARG A 36 -3.54 -3.71 16.50
CA ARG A 36 -2.95 -2.45 15.99
C ARG A 36 -4.02 -1.35 15.91
N PRO A 37 -3.71 -0.12 16.35
CA PRO A 37 -4.57 1.04 16.14
C PRO A 37 -4.43 1.57 14.71
N PHE A 38 -5.55 2.01 14.13
CA PHE A 38 -5.65 2.64 12.82
C PHE A 38 -6.40 3.96 12.94
N SER A 39 -6.11 4.88 12.02
CA SER A 39 -6.71 6.22 11.98
C SER A 39 -8.20 6.20 11.66
N ASP A 40 -8.61 5.27 10.81
CA ASP A 40 -9.95 5.23 10.23
C ASP A 40 -10.38 3.79 9.91
N ALA A 41 -11.69 3.61 9.75
CA ALA A 41 -12.31 2.32 9.47
C ALA A 41 -11.91 1.75 8.10
N GLU A 42 -11.55 2.60 7.13
CA GLU A 42 -11.12 2.19 5.79
C GLU A 42 -9.74 1.52 5.84
N SER A 43 -8.78 2.14 6.55
CA SER A 43 -7.45 1.62 6.83
C SER A 43 -7.49 0.31 7.59
N LEU A 44 -8.38 0.19 8.58
CA LEU A 44 -8.59 -1.06 9.32
C LEU A 44 -9.18 -2.15 8.40
N THR A 45 -10.14 -1.81 7.54
CA THR A 45 -10.75 -2.74 6.59
C THR A 45 -9.72 -3.24 5.57
N LEU A 46 -8.90 -2.33 5.03
CA LEU A 46 -7.80 -2.66 4.12
C LEU A 46 -6.78 -3.57 4.81
N HIS A 47 -6.40 -3.25 6.05
CA HIS A 47 -5.48 -4.07 6.84
C HIS A 47 -6.02 -5.48 7.07
N ARG A 48 -7.30 -5.62 7.47
CA ARG A 48 -7.94 -6.92 7.66
C ARG A 48 -7.92 -7.73 6.36
N GLY A 49 -8.25 -7.10 5.23
CA GLY A 49 -8.18 -7.73 3.90
C GLY A 49 -6.78 -8.21 3.50
N LEU A 50 -5.73 -7.46 3.84
CA LEU A 50 -4.35 -7.77 3.45
C LEU A 50 -3.62 -8.74 4.41
N ALA A 51 -3.91 -8.67 5.71
CA ALA A 51 -3.19 -9.43 6.75
C ALA A 51 -4.00 -10.58 7.36
N HIS A 52 -5.33 -10.52 7.29
CA HIS A 52 -6.26 -11.43 7.97
C HIS A 52 -7.33 -11.99 7.03
N TYR A 53 -7.04 -12.08 5.72
CA TYR A 53 -7.95 -12.57 4.69
C TYR A 53 -8.58 -13.93 5.03
N GLU A 54 -7.78 -14.88 5.50
CA GLU A 54 -8.24 -16.24 5.80
C GLU A 54 -9.16 -16.32 7.03
N SER A 55 -9.15 -15.28 7.87
CA SER A 55 -9.97 -15.18 9.09
C SER A 55 -11.16 -14.24 8.96
N LEU A 56 -11.33 -13.61 7.79
CA LEU A 56 -12.44 -12.72 7.48
C LEU A 56 -13.70 -13.51 7.14
N THR A 57 -14.86 -12.99 7.54
CA THR A 57 -16.15 -13.56 7.12
C THR A 57 -16.35 -13.34 5.62
N GLU A 58 -17.18 -14.16 4.97
CA GLU A 58 -17.48 -14.02 3.54
C GLU A 58 -18.03 -12.62 3.19
N ALA A 59 -18.83 -12.03 4.09
CA ALA A 59 -19.36 -10.68 3.93
C ALA A 59 -18.25 -9.60 3.98
N ASP A 60 -17.26 -9.75 4.86
CA ASP A 60 -16.14 -8.80 4.94
C ASP A 60 -15.18 -8.96 3.74
N GLN A 61 -15.04 -10.19 3.22
CA GLN A 61 -14.26 -10.45 2.00
C GLN A 61 -14.92 -9.81 0.77
N GLU A 62 -16.24 -9.94 0.62
CA GLU A 62 -17.00 -9.29 -0.46
C GLU A 62 -16.89 -7.76 -0.39
N ALA A 63 -17.01 -7.18 0.81
CA ALA A 63 -16.84 -5.74 1.02
C ALA A 63 -15.43 -5.26 0.62
N PHE A 64 -14.38 -6.00 0.95
CA PHE A 64 -13.01 -5.71 0.52
C PHE A 64 -12.86 -5.79 -1.01
N VAL A 65 -13.41 -6.85 -1.64
CA VAL A 65 -13.33 -7.03 -3.09
C VAL A 65 -14.07 -5.91 -3.83
N GLU A 66 -15.20 -5.44 -3.30
CA GLU A 66 -15.96 -4.35 -3.89
C GLU A 66 -15.24 -3.00 -3.76
N ALA A 67 -14.68 -2.68 -2.59
CA ALA A 67 -13.84 -1.50 -2.39
C ALA A 67 -12.62 -1.51 -3.34
N TYR A 68 -11.91 -2.65 -3.40
CA TYR A 68 -10.78 -2.83 -4.30
C TYR A 68 -11.17 -2.66 -5.78
N ARG A 69 -12.32 -3.18 -6.20
CA ARG A 69 -12.85 -3.01 -7.57
C ARG A 69 -13.28 -1.57 -7.87
N ALA A 70 -13.74 -0.84 -6.86
CA ALA A 70 -14.13 0.57 -7.00
C ALA A 70 -12.90 1.48 -7.22
N GLU A 71 -11.73 1.12 -6.70
CA GLU A 71 -10.48 1.87 -6.84
C GLU A 71 -9.65 1.52 -8.10
N GLU A 72 -9.80 0.30 -8.62
CA GLU A 72 -9.09 -0.14 -9.84
C GLU A 72 -9.27 0.68 -11.13
N PRO A 73 -10.43 1.33 -11.44
CA PRO A 73 -10.62 1.99 -12.73
C PRO A 73 -9.69 3.20 -12.92
N ASP A 74 -9.36 3.93 -11.86
CA ASP A 74 -8.52 5.12 -11.97
C ASP A 74 -7.07 4.76 -12.25
N LEU A 75 -6.51 3.79 -11.51
CA LEU A 75 -5.15 3.30 -11.74
C LEU A 75 -4.99 2.63 -13.12
N ARG A 76 -6.01 1.89 -13.57
CA ARG A 76 -6.02 1.24 -14.89
C ARG A 76 -6.03 2.26 -16.01
N ARG A 77 -6.80 3.34 -15.85
CA ARG A 77 -6.87 4.43 -16.83
C ARG A 77 -5.53 5.15 -16.98
N PHE A 78 -4.86 5.49 -15.89
CA PHE A 78 -3.53 6.11 -15.96
C PHE A 78 -2.52 5.23 -16.69
N ARG A 79 -2.49 3.92 -16.39
CA ARG A 79 -1.60 2.97 -17.06
C ARG A 79 -1.88 2.90 -18.57
N ILE A 80 -3.14 2.80 -18.98
CA ILE A 80 -3.51 2.73 -20.41
C ILE A 80 -3.15 4.04 -21.13
N VAL A 81 -3.39 5.19 -20.51
CA VAL A 81 -3.04 6.49 -21.09
C VAL A 81 -1.52 6.62 -21.25
N ALA A 82 -0.74 6.26 -20.23
CA ALA A 82 0.73 6.30 -20.29
C ALA A 82 1.29 5.38 -21.37
N LEU A 83 0.81 4.12 -21.44
CA LEU A 83 1.22 3.16 -22.46
C LEU A 83 0.81 3.61 -23.87
N GLY A 84 -0.42 4.10 -24.04
CA GLY A 84 -0.90 4.62 -25.32
C GLY A 84 -0.07 5.80 -25.81
N LEU A 85 0.26 6.74 -24.92
CA LEU A 85 1.12 7.89 -25.25
C LEU A 85 2.54 7.46 -25.64
N LEU A 86 3.14 6.51 -24.92
CA LEU A 86 4.45 5.96 -25.25
C LEU A 86 4.45 5.30 -26.64
N VAL A 87 3.43 4.47 -26.93
CA VAL A 87 3.27 3.81 -28.24
C VAL A 87 3.14 4.84 -29.36
N LEU A 88 2.30 5.88 -29.19
CA LEU A 88 2.13 6.94 -30.18
C LEU A 88 3.42 7.72 -30.44
N ILE A 89 4.16 8.07 -29.39
CA ILE A 89 5.45 8.75 -29.52
C ILE A 89 6.44 7.87 -30.28
N TYR A 90 6.57 6.60 -29.89
CA TYR A 90 7.48 5.66 -30.54
C TYR A 90 7.14 5.45 -32.02
N PHE A 91 5.87 5.21 -32.33
CA PHE A 91 5.41 5.10 -33.73
C PHE A 91 5.64 6.38 -34.51
N GLY A 92 5.40 7.55 -33.92
CA GLY A 92 5.71 8.83 -34.54
C GLY A 92 7.19 8.95 -34.90
N PHE A 93 8.08 8.60 -33.97
CA PHE A 93 9.52 8.55 -34.23
C PHE A 93 9.89 7.55 -35.33
N LEU A 94 9.29 6.35 -35.33
CA LEU A 94 9.51 5.35 -36.37
C LEU A 94 9.09 5.85 -37.75
N LEU A 95 7.94 6.51 -37.87
CA LEU A 95 7.45 7.08 -39.13
C LEU A 95 8.35 8.21 -39.63
N LEU A 96 8.81 9.09 -38.73
CA LEU A 96 9.77 10.14 -39.07
C LEU A 96 11.10 9.55 -39.55
N TYR A 97 11.62 8.53 -38.85
CA TYR A 97 12.83 7.82 -39.25
C TYR A 97 12.66 7.14 -40.61
N ALA A 98 11.56 6.43 -40.82
CA ALA A 98 11.29 5.75 -42.09
C ALA A 98 11.09 6.73 -43.26
N GLY A 99 10.52 7.91 -43.01
CA GLY A 99 10.30 8.93 -44.04
C GLY A 99 11.53 9.81 -44.33
N VAL A 100 12.53 9.84 -43.45
CA VAL A 100 13.78 10.62 -43.67
C VAL A 100 14.85 9.81 -44.41
N THR A 101 14.81 8.48 -44.31
CA THR A 101 15.64 7.56 -45.11
C THR A 101 15.06 7.34 -46.50
#